data_AF-A0A915N8P0-F1
#
_entry.id   AF-A0A915N8P0-F1
#
_cell.length_a   1.000
_cell.length_b   1.000
_cell.length_c   1.000
_cell.angle_alpha   90.00
_cell.angle_beta   90.00
_cell.angle_gamma   90.00
#
_symmetry.space_group_name_H-M   'P 1'
#
loop_
_entity.id
_entity.type
_entity.pdbx_description
1 polymer ?
#
loop_
_entity_poly.entity_id
_entity_poly.type
_entity_poly.pdbx_seq_one_letter_code
_entity_poly.pdbx_strand_id
1 'polypeptide(L)'
;MEDNTFSDDFDIDDSAMSPSQNNPLNDYKKQARAQHNALERRRRDNIKDMYCSLKDGIPNFSSDRASRAQILRKAYETIQSGNDELKNLSQEVKKIEEHNEHLRKQLESQTKVTR
;
A
#
# COMPACT_ATOMS: atom_id res chain seq x y z
N MET A 1 3.39 30.12 53.91
CA MET A 1 4.69 30.23 53.22
C MET A 1 4.60 29.26 52.05
N GLU A 2 4.52 29.64 50.78
CA GLU A 2 4.49 30.93 50.07
C GLU A 2 3.61 30.71 48.82
N ASP A 3 2.84 31.73 48.49
CA ASP A 3 2.26 31.96 47.17
C ASP A 3 3.39 32.30 46.20
N ASN A 4 3.36 31.73 44.99
CA ASN A 4 3.84 32.42 43.81
C ASN A 4 3.17 31.85 42.56
N THR A 5 2.05 32.46 42.23
CA THR A 5 1.49 32.60 40.89
C THR A 5 2.55 32.92 39.83
N PHE A 6 2.58 32.15 38.75
CA PHE A 6 3.06 32.63 37.45
C PHE A 6 2.18 32.01 36.37
N SER A 7 0.99 32.58 36.21
CA SER A 7 0.24 32.50 34.96
C SER A 7 1.03 33.28 33.92
N ASP A 8 1.44 32.63 32.83
CA ASP A 8 1.83 33.31 31.61
C ASP A 8 0.81 32.94 30.53
N ASP A 9 -0.35 33.54 30.72
CA ASP A 9 -1.42 33.67 29.75
C ASP A 9 -0.96 34.72 28.73
N PHE A 10 -0.17 34.30 27.74
CA PHE A 10 0.06 35.12 26.56
C PHE A 10 -1.16 34.99 25.62
N ASP A 11 -2.25 35.63 26.04
CA ASP A 11 -3.24 36.17 25.13
C ASP A 11 -2.51 37.18 24.23
N ILE A 12 -2.03 36.71 23.08
CA ILE A 12 -1.63 37.58 21.98
C ILE A 12 -2.91 38.26 21.50
N ASP A 13 -3.10 39.47 22.04
CA ASP A 13 -4.00 40.51 21.60
C ASP A 13 -3.97 40.63 20.07
N ASP A 14 -4.95 40.01 19.40
CA ASP A 14 -5.31 40.22 18.00
C ASP A 14 -6.02 41.58 17.84
N SER A 15 -5.46 42.63 18.45
CA SER A 15 -5.83 44.01 18.16
C SER A 15 -5.31 44.35 16.77
N ALA A 16 -6.14 44.01 15.77
CA ALA A 16 -6.40 44.80 14.57
C ALA A 16 -5.21 45.64 14.07
N MET A 17 -4.06 45.00 13.84
CA MET A 17 -2.98 45.63 13.10
C MET A 17 -3.29 45.45 11.62
N SER A 18 -3.61 46.58 10.99
CA SER A 18 -3.77 46.73 9.55
C SER A 18 -2.68 45.95 8.80
N PRO A 19 -2.99 45.25 7.69
CA PRO A 19 -1.99 44.46 6.99
C PRO A 19 -0.96 45.41 6.37
N SER A 20 0.14 45.65 7.08
CA SER A 20 1.32 46.25 6.50
C SER A 20 1.86 45.25 5.48
N GLN A 21 1.57 45.51 4.21
CA GLN A 21 1.76 44.60 3.07
C GLN A 21 3.24 44.30 2.76
N ASN A 22 4.21 44.82 3.51
CA ASN A 22 5.63 44.77 3.19
C ASN A 22 6.49 44.28 4.37
N ASN A 23 6.22 43.08 4.90
CA ASN A 23 7.15 42.41 5.82
C ASN A 23 7.83 41.22 5.12
N PRO A 24 9.13 41.30 4.75
CA PRO A 24 9.84 40.26 3.98
C PRO A 24 9.81 38.88 4.65
N LEU A 25 9.75 38.85 5.98
CA LEU A 25 9.63 37.62 6.76
C LEU A 25 8.28 36.90 6.56
N ASN A 26 7.21 37.64 6.29
CA ASN A 26 5.89 37.07 5.98
C ASN A 26 5.87 36.45 4.57
N ASP A 27 6.55 37.07 3.61
CA ASP A 27 6.70 36.54 2.25
C ASP A 27 7.51 35.25 2.24
N TYR A 28 8.61 35.19 3.01
CA TYR A 28 9.38 33.96 3.18
C TYR A 28 8.53 32.82 3.77
N LYS A 29 7.77 33.08 4.84
CA LYS A 29 6.84 32.09 5.42
C LYS A 29 5.74 31.66 4.44
N LYS A 30 5.25 32.56 3.60
CA LYS A 30 4.25 32.26 2.56
C LYS A 30 4.86 31.39 1.46
N GLN A 31 6.08 31.69 1.02
CA GLN A 31 6.80 30.93 0.01
C GLN A 31 7.13 29.52 0.51
N ALA A 32 7.60 29.38 1.76
CA ALA A 32 7.85 28.07 2.37
C ALA A 32 6.59 27.20 2.42
N ARG A 33 5.44 27.78 2.82
CA ARG A 33 4.13 27.09 2.79
C ARG A 33 3.71 26.70 1.37
N ALA A 34 3.93 27.58 0.38
CA ALA A 34 3.61 27.30 -1.02
C ALA A 34 4.45 26.14 -1.57
N GLN A 35 5.75 26.11 -1.29
CA GLN A 35 6.65 25.02 -1.67
C GLN A 35 6.25 23.70 -1.03
N HIS A 36 5.95 23.71 0.28
CA HIS A 36 5.46 22.53 0.99
C HIS A 36 4.16 22.00 0.36
N ASN A 37 3.19 22.89 0.08
CA ASN A 37 1.94 22.52 -0.56
C ASN A 37 2.14 21.95 -1.98
N ALA A 38 3.10 22.48 -2.74
CA ALA A 38 3.44 21.95 -4.06
C ALA A 38 4.04 20.53 -3.95
N LEU A 39 4.94 20.32 -3.00
CA LEU A 39 5.53 19.00 -2.74
C LEU A 39 4.46 17.96 -2.37
N GLU A 40 3.53 18.32 -1.48
CA GLU A 40 2.46 17.41 -1.05
C GLU A 40 1.45 17.12 -2.16
N ARG A 41 1.17 18.07 -3.07
CA ARG A 41 0.38 17.78 -4.28
C ARG A 41 1.07 16.72 -5.13
N ARG A 42 2.35 16.89 -5.44
CA ARG A 42 3.14 15.90 -6.19
C ARG A 42 3.15 14.53 -5.51
N ARG A 43 3.28 14.49 -4.18
CA ARG A 43 3.21 13.24 -3.41
C ARG A 43 1.85 12.55 -3.55
N ARG A 44 0.76 13.32 -3.46
CA ARG A 44 -0.61 12.80 -3.61
C ARG A 44 -0.89 12.30 -5.03
N ASP A 45 -0.38 12.97 -6.04
CA ASP A 45 -0.50 12.55 -7.43
C ASP A 45 0.24 11.23 -7.66
N ASN A 46 1.48 11.11 -7.17
CA ASN A 46 2.23 9.85 -7.23
C ASN A 46 1.49 8.69 -6.54
N ILE A 47 0.92 8.93 -5.35
CA ILE A 47 0.10 7.91 -4.67
C ILE A 47 -1.13 7.55 -5.49
N LYS A 48 -1.81 8.53 -6.09
CA LYS A 48 -2.96 8.28 -6.94
C LYS A 48 -2.59 7.39 -8.13
N ASP A 49 -1.45 7.66 -8.77
CA ASP A 49 -0.94 6.85 -9.88
C ASP A 49 -0.62 5.42 -9.41
N MET A 50 0.01 5.25 -8.24
CA MET A 50 0.23 3.92 -7.66
C MET A 50 -1.08 3.15 -7.42
N TYR A 51 -2.15 3.81 -6.97
CA TYR A 51 -3.47 3.18 -6.82
C TYR A 51 -4.09 2.79 -8.17
N CYS A 52 -3.88 3.60 -9.22
CA CYS A 52 -4.30 3.26 -10.58
C CYS A 52 -3.54 2.02 -11.09
N SER A 53 -2.22 2.01 -10.99
CA SER A 53 -1.41 0.84 -11.38
C SER A 53 -1.76 -0.42 -10.59
N LEU A 54 -2.01 -0.29 -9.28
CA LEU A 54 -2.46 -1.40 -8.45
C LEU A 54 -3.81 -1.93 -8.92
N LYS A 55 -4.76 -1.03 -9.19
CA LYS A 55 -6.10 -1.38 -9.70
C LYS A 55 -6.01 -2.20 -10.98
N ASP A 56 -5.18 -1.76 -11.92
CA ASP A 56 -5.03 -2.40 -13.24
C ASP A 56 -4.36 -3.79 -13.15
N GLY A 57 -3.57 -4.03 -12.09
CA GLY A 57 -2.98 -5.33 -11.81
C GLY A 57 -3.92 -6.35 -11.16
N ILE A 58 -5.13 -5.96 -10.73
CA ILE A 58 -6.08 -6.86 -10.08
C ILE A 58 -6.97 -7.54 -11.14
N PRO A 59 -6.96 -8.89 -11.24
CA PRO A 59 -7.80 -9.62 -12.19
C PRO A 59 -9.30 -9.39 -11.93
N ASN A 60 -10.08 -9.28 -13.02
CA ASN A 60 -11.54 -9.15 -12.99
C ASN A 60 -12.07 -7.95 -12.19
N PHE A 61 -11.27 -6.89 -12.03
CA PHE A 61 -11.65 -5.71 -11.28
C PHE A 61 -12.16 -4.57 -12.19
N SER A 62 -13.38 -4.71 -12.71
CA SER A 62 -14.02 -3.68 -13.55
C SER A 62 -14.86 -2.71 -12.68
N SER A 63 -14.21 -1.77 -12.02
CA SER A 63 -14.93 -0.65 -11.39
C SER A 63 -14.24 0.67 -11.70
N ASP A 64 -14.83 1.43 -12.62
CA ASP A 64 -14.36 2.76 -13.03
C ASP A 64 -14.28 3.74 -11.86
N ARG A 65 -15.05 3.50 -10.79
CA ARG A 65 -15.09 4.33 -9.58
C ARG A 65 -14.79 3.52 -8.31
N ALA A 66 -13.79 2.64 -8.36
CA ALA A 66 -13.33 1.92 -7.18
C ALA A 66 -12.74 2.86 -6.12
N SER A 67 -13.19 2.73 -4.88
CA SER A 67 -12.56 3.42 -3.74
C SER A 67 -11.20 2.83 -3.41
N ARG A 68 -10.29 3.63 -2.80
CA ARG A 68 -8.97 3.15 -2.34
C ARG A 68 -9.08 1.92 -1.45
N ALA A 69 -10.05 1.90 -0.54
CA ALA A 69 -10.27 0.77 0.35
C ALA A 69 -10.71 -0.51 -0.40
N GLN A 70 -11.52 -0.37 -1.46
CA GLN A 70 -11.90 -1.52 -2.30
C GLN A 70 -10.69 -2.05 -3.09
N ILE A 71 -9.86 -1.17 -3.65
CA ILE A 71 -8.64 -1.56 -4.37
C ILE A 71 -7.73 -2.37 -3.44
N LEU A 72 -7.47 -1.87 -2.22
CA LEU A 72 -6.62 -2.57 -1.24
C LEU A 72 -7.19 -3.93 -0.84
N ARG A 73 -8.50 -4.00 -0.55
CA ARG A 73 -9.15 -5.27 -0.20
C ARG A 73 -9.06 -6.28 -1.32
N LYS A 74 -9.36 -5.88 -2.56
CA LYS A 74 -9.33 -6.81 -3.69
C LYS A 74 -7.93 -7.26 -4.05
N ALA A 75 -6.93 -6.38 -3.94
CA ALA A 75 -5.52 -6.76 -4.09
C ALA A 75 -5.12 -7.81 -3.05
N TYR A 76 -5.49 -7.59 -1.79
CA TYR A 76 -5.23 -8.54 -0.71
C TYR A 76 -5.89 -9.90 -0.97
N GLU A 77 -7.17 -9.92 -1.31
CA GLU A 77 -7.90 -11.16 -1.65
C GLU A 77 -7.22 -11.91 -2.81
N THR A 78 -6.80 -11.19 -3.85
CA THR A 78 -6.14 -11.78 -5.03
C THR A 78 -4.84 -12.46 -4.64
N ILE A 79 -4.00 -11.80 -3.82
CA ILE A 79 -2.75 -12.38 -3.33
C ILE A 79 -3.02 -13.61 -2.48
N GLN A 80 -4.03 -13.54 -1.59
CA GLN A 80 -4.39 -14.65 -0.73
C GLN A 80 -4.86 -15.87 -1.54
N SER A 81 -5.80 -15.67 -2.48
CA SER A 81 -6.27 -16.74 -3.36
C SER A 81 -5.15 -17.32 -4.22
N GLY A 82 -4.24 -16.49 -4.75
CA GLY A 82 -3.08 -16.97 -5.51
C GLY A 82 -2.12 -17.82 -4.67
N ASN A 83 -1.89 -17.45 -3.42
CA ASN A 83 -1.06 -18.25 -2.51
C ASN A 83 -1.70 -19.61 -2.18
N ASP A 84 -3.01 -19.63 -1.96
CA ASP A 84 -3.76 -20.87 -1.71
C ASP A 84 -3.76 -21.78 -2.95
N GLU A 85 -3.94 -21.21 -4.14
CA GLU A 85 -3.84 -21.93 -5.41
C GLU A 85 -2.43 -22.51 -5.63
N LEU A 86 -1.38 -21.72 -5.43
CA LEU A 86 0.01 -22.18 -5.52
C LEU A 86 0.29 -23.34 -4.56
N LYS A 87 -0.24 -23.28 -3.34
CA LYS A 87 -0.10 -24.36 -2.36
C LYS A 87 -0.80 -25.63 -2.82
N ASN A 88 -2.02 -25.52 -3.35
CA ASN A 88 -2.77 -26.66 -3.86
C ASN A 88 -2.08 -27.29 -5.07
N LEU A 89 -1.65 -26.48 -6.04
CA LEU A 89 -0.89 -26.94 -7.21
C LEU A 89 0.41 -27.63 -6.80
N SER A 90 1.14 -27.08 -5.82
CA SER A 90 2.35 -27.72 -5.30
C SER A 90 2.08 -29.09 -4.68
N GLN A 91 0.98 -29.25 -3.94
CA GLN A 91 0.57 -30.55 -3.41
C GLN A 91 0.16 -31.52 -4.51
N GLU A 92 -0.51 -31.05 -5.55
CA GLU A 92 -0.92 -31.87 -6.69
C GLU A 92 0.29 -32.37 -7.48
N VAL A 93 1.26 -31.48 -7.77
CA VAL A 93 2.54 -31.84 -8.40
C VAL A 93 3.22 -32.95 -7.61
N LYS A 94 3.33 -32.81 -6.28
CA LYS A 94 3.95 -33.84 -5.43
C LYS A 94 3.24 -35.19 -5.53
N LYS A 95 1.90 -35.22 -5.52
CA LYS A 95 1.13 -36.46 -5.66
C LYS A 95 1.34 -37.12 -7.02
N ILE A 96 1.40 -36.31 -8.09
CA ILE A 96 1.66 -36.80 -9.45
C ILE A 96 3.07 -37.39 -9.55
N GLU A 97 4.07 -36.74 -8.93
CA GLU A 97 5.43 -37.24 -8.88
C GLU A 97 5.53 -38.58 -8.14
N GLU A 98 4.91 -38.70 -6.97
CA GLU A 98 4.84 -39.95 -6.20
C GLU A 98 4.17 -41.09 -6.99
N HIS A 99 3.05 -40.78 -7.67
CA HIS A 99 2.34 -41.75 -8.50
C HIS A 99 3.20 -42.19 -9.71
N ASN A 100 3.87 -41.24 -10.37
CA ASN A 100 4.77 -41.53 -11.47
C ASN A 100 5.96 -42.39 -11.03
N GLU A 101 6.53 -42.12 -9.86
CA GLU A 101 7.60 -42.95 -9.28
C GLU A 101 7.10 -44.38 -9.03
N HIS A 102 5.91 -44.52 -8.47
CA HIS A 102 5.30 -45.83 -8.24
C HIS A 102 5.09 -46.62 -9.54
N LEU A 103 4.52 -46.00 -10.56
CA LEU A 103 4.32 -46.63 -11.87
C LEU A 103 5.65 -47.02 -12.53
N ARG A 104 6.69 -46.18 -12.43
CA ARG A 104 8.04 -46.51 -12.92
C ARG A 104 8.61 -47.75 -12.24
N LYS A 105 8.46 -47.87 -10.92
CA LYS A 105 8.89 -49.07 -10.16
C LYS A 105 8.13 -50.32 -10.59
N GLN A 106 6.82 -50.22 -10.83
CA GLN A 106 6.02 -51.36 -11.33
C GLN A 106 6.46 -51.82 -12.73
N LEU A 107 6.74 -50.88 -13.64
CA LEU A 107 7.26 -51.21 -14.97
C LEU A 107 8.63 -51.89 -14.90
N GLU A 108 9.52 -51.43 -14.01
CA GLU A 108 10.83 -52.04 -13.82
C GLU A 108 10.73 -53.48 -13.28
N SER A 109 9.82 -53.75 -12.34
CA SER A 109 9.62 -55.11 -11.82
C SER A 109 9.03 -56.04 -12.88
N GLN A 110 8.05 -55.59 -13.66
CA GLN A 110 7.44 -56.39 -14.72
C GLN A 110 8.41 -56.69 -15.87
N THR A 111 9.27 -55.73 -16.25
CA THR A 111 10.31 -55.96 -17.28
C THR A 111 11.40 -56.93 -16.84
N LYS A 112 11.72 -56.99 -15.54
CA LYS A 112 12.65 -57.99 -14.97
C LYS A 112 12.05 -59.40 -14.90
N VAL A 113 10.73 -59.52 -14.70
CA VAL A 113 10.04 -60.83 -14.68
C VAL A 113 9.85 -61.40 -16.09
N THR A 114 9.76 -60.54 -17.10
CA THR A 114 9.49 -60.95 -18.50
C THR A 114 10.78 -61.29 -19.28
N ARG A 115 11.96 -61.16 -18.68
CA ARG A 115 13.27 -61.37 -19.31
C ARG A 115 14.01 -62.53 -18.68
#